data_AF-A0A6J8BZT8-F1
#
_entry.id   AF-A0A6J8BZT8-F1
#
_cell.length_a   1.000
_cell.length_b   1.000
_cell.length_c   1.000
_cell.angle_alpha   90.00
_cell.angle_beta   90.00
_cell.angle_gamma   90.00
#
_symmetry.space_group_name_H-M   'P 1'
#
loop_
_entity.id
_entity.type
_entity.pdbx_description
1 polymer ?
#
loop_
_entity_poly.entity_id
_entity_poly.type
_entity_poly.pdbx_seq_one_letter_code
_entity_poly.pdbx_strand_id
1 'polypeptide(L)'
;MLENDAFFGLEHLRTLNIRTNFLVYSSKSFPNFVFKPLKSLVHLDIKSSGVYLSDMNFEEFSIDVISDLKTLESIVIDIISDRFGQSVFGKGFMSLTHLKKLNAGACNVTFDNATFINVPYLDWISLQNCTMKSYHGGTFKHRNFTFLSFEGVMHHSIKD
;
A
#
# COMPACT_ATOMS: atom_id res chain seq x y z
N MET A 1 -0.10 -16.51 -9.88
CA MET A 1 1.18 -15.77 -9.96
C MET A 1 1.11 -14.85 -11.16
N LEU A 2 1.57 -13.61 -11.08
CA LEU A 2 1.63 -12.72 -12.24
C LEU A 2 3.03 -12.79 -12.88
N GLU A 3 3.08 -12.61 -14.19
CA GLU A 3 4.33 -12.52 -14.97
C GLU A 3 4.57 -11.05 -15.36
N ASN A 4 5.82 -10.67 -15.64
CA ASN A 4 6.20 -9.27 -15.90
C ASN A 4 5.52 -8.67 -17.15
N ASP A 5 5.05 -9.50 -18.05
CA ASP A 5 4.33 -9.15 -19.27
C ASP A 5 2.81 -9.38 -19.18
N ALA A 6 2.29 -9.79 -18.01
CA ALA A 6 0.86 -10.06 -17.80
C ALA A 6 -0.06 -8.88 -18.16
N PHE A 7 0.47 -7.66 -18.16
CA PHE A 7 -0.26 -6.44 -18.50
C PHE A 7 0.30 -5.71 -19.74
N PHE A 8 1.11 -6.39 -20.56
CA PHE A 8 1.63 -5.81 -21.78
C PHE A 8 0.49 -5.38 -22.73
N GLY A 9 0.64 -4.22 -23.36
CA GLY A 9 -0.39 -3.63 -24.25
C GLY A 9 -1.55 -2.91 -23.54
N LEU A 10 -1.63 -2.96 -22.20
CA LEU A 10 -2.70 -2.29 -21.42
C LEU A 10 -2.32 -0.86 -20.99
N GLU A 11 -1.62 -0.13 -21.86
CA GLU A 11 -1.01 1.17 -21.53
C GLU A 11 -2.03 2.27 -21.22
N HIS A 12 -3.26 2.11 -21.74
CA HIS A 12 -4.39 3.02 -21.53
C HIS A 12 -5.35 2.57 -20.41
N LEU A 13 -5.06 1.43 -19.76
CA LEU A 13 -5.89 0.93 -18.67
C LEU A 13 -5.86 1.93 -17.51
N ARG A 14 -7.06 2.39 -17.09
CA ARG A 14 -7.20 3.34 -15.98
C ARG A 14 -7.54 2.66 -14.65
N THR A 15 -8.15 1.49 -14.71
CA THR A 15 -8.63 0.76 -13.53
C THR A 15 -8.21 -0.69 -13.66
N LEU A 16 -7.45 -1.17 -12.68
CA LEU A 16 -7.11 -2.59 -12.54
C LEU A 16 -7.67 -3.08 -11.21
N ASN A 17 -8.51 -4.11 -11.28
CA ASN A 17 -8.99 -4.82 -10.11
C ASN A 17 -8.60 -6.29 -10.26
N ILE A 18 -7.66 -6.71 -9.41
CA ILE A 18 -7.24 -8.11 -9.26
C ILE A 18 -7.44 -8.58 -7.82
N ARG A 19 -8.38 -7.96 -7.10
CA ARG A 19 -8.81 -8.34 -5.76
C ARG A 19 -9.15 -9.82 -5.70
N THR A 20 -8.88 -10.44 -4.54
CA THR A 20 -9.33 -11.81 -4.21
C THR A 20 -8.84 -12.92 -5.16
N ASN A 21 -7.83 -12.67 -6.01
CA ASN A 21 -7.31 -13.66 -6.95
C ASN A 21 -6.34 -14.69 -6.33
N PHE A 22 -6.48 -15.00 -5.03
CA PHE A 22 -5.57 -15.89 -4.29
C PHE A 22 -4.08 -15.55 -4.44
N LEU A 23 -3.76 -14.30 -4.81
CA LEU A 23 -2.39 -13.83 -4.97
C LEU A 23 -1.80 -13.61 -3.58
N VAL A 24 -0.70 -14.31 -3.31
CA VAL A 24 0.09 -14.12 -2.09
C VAL A 24 0.94 -12.87 -2.29
N TYR A 25 0.95 -11.95 -1.32
CA TYR A 25 1.85 -10.79 -1.35
C TYR A 25 3.30 -11.26 -1.19
N SER A 26 3.96 -11.52 -2.31
CA SER A 26 5.36 -11.90 -2.40
C SER A 26 5.93 -11.49 -3.76
N SER A 27 7.24 -11.40 -3.84
CA SER A 27 7.95 -11.15 -5.12
C SER A 27 7.69 -12.24 -6.17
N LYS A 28 7.21 -13.42 -5.77
CA LYS A 28 6.74 -14.46 -6.69
C LYS A 28 5.44 -14.05 -7.37
N SER A 29 4.41 -13.67 -6.62
CA SER A 29 3.11 -13.29 -7.20
C SER A 29 3.11 -11.91 -7.83
N PHE A 30 3.93 -11.00 -7.30
CA PHE A 30 4.08 -9.62 -7.74
C PHE A 30 5.57 -9.35 -8.02
N PRO A 31 6.10 -9.86 -9.15
CA PRO A 31 7.48 -9.61 -9.51
C PRO A 31 7.72 -8.11 -9.75
N ASN A 32 8.97 -7.69 -9.57
CA ASN A 32 9.37 -6.32 -9.83
C ASN A 32 8.97 -5.91 -11.25
N PHE A 33 8.41 -4.71 -11.39
CA PHE A 33 7.94 -4.14 -12.67
C PHE A 33 6.69 -4.79 -13.27
N VAL A 34 5.99 -5.70 -12.56
CA VAL A 34 4.75 -6.31 -13.06
C VAL A 34 3.74 -5.28 -13.55
N PHE A 35 3.61 -4.14 -12.86
CA PHE A 35 2.67 -3.08 -13.24
C PHE A 35 3.25 -2.01 -14.18
N LYS A 36 4.53 -2.11 -14.57
CA LYS A 36 5.22 -1.11 -15.39
C LYS A 36 4.52 -0.78 -16.72
N PRO A 37 3.87 -1.73 -17.43
CA PRO A 37 3.13 -1.40 -18.64
C PRO A 37 1.93 -0.46 -18.43
N LEU A 38 1.38 -0.37 -17.21
CA LEU A 38 0.14 0.32 -16.88
C LEU A 38 0.33 1.83 -16.67
N LYS A 39 0.86 2.51 -17.69
CA LYS A 39 1.27 3.93 -17.63
C LYS A 39 0.14 4.92 -17.33
N SER A 40 -1.11 4.56 -17.64
CA SER A 40 -2.30 5.40 -17.42
C SER A 40 -3.13 4.99 -16.21
N LEU A 41 -2.62 4.10 -15.36
CA LEU A 41 -3.40 3.54 -14.27
C LEU A 41 -3.70 4.59 -13.20
N VAL A 42 -4.97 4.70 -12.84
CA VAL A 42 -5.49 5.67 -11.86
C VAL A 42 -5.99 4.97 -10.61
N HIS A 43 -6.58 3.79 -10.77
CA HIS A 43 -7.09 2.98 -9.68
C HIS A 43 -6.52 1.57 -9.72
N LEU A 44 -5.99 1.12 -8.59
CA LEU A 44 -5.46 -0.22 -8.38
C LEU A 44 -6.12 -0.84 -7.15
N ASP A 45 -6.84 -1.95 -7.35
CA ASP A 45 -7.33 -2.81 -6.26
C ASP A 45 -6.64 -4.17 -6.36
N ILE A 46 -5.77 -4.46 -5.40
CA ILE A 46 -5.08 -5.74 -5.25
C ILE A 46 -5.34 -6.39 -3.90
N LYS A 47 -6.40 -5.97 -3.17
CA LYS A 47 -6.70 -6.46 -1.82
C LYS A 47 -6.88 -7.97 -1.80
N SER A 48 -6.33 -8.64 -0.78
CA SER A 48 -6.50 -10.08 -0.59
C SER A 48 -7.80 -10.38 0.18
N SER A 49 -8.21 -11.65 0.20
CA SER A 49 -9.37 -12.10 0.98
C SER A 49 -9.05 -12.28 2.48
N GLY A 50 -7.81 -12.04 2.91
CA GLY A 50 -7.39 -12.15 4.31
C GLY A 50 -7.27 -13.58 4.85
N VAL A 51 -7.75 -14.60 4.12
CA VAL A 51 -7.83 -16.00 4.58
C VAL A 51 -6.44 -16.67 4.75
N TYR A 52 -5.38 -16.11 4.16
CA TYR A 52 -4.06 -16.74 4.11
C TYR A 52 -2.97 -16.01 4.90
N LEU A 53 -3.35 -15.07 5.77
CA LEU A 53 -2.39 -14.21 6.47
C LEU A 53 -1.80 -14.82 7.76
N SER A 54 -2.37 -15.90 8.27
CA SER A 54 -1.93 -16.50 9.55
C SER A 54 -0.76 -17.46 9.43
N ASP A 55 -0.57 -18.12 8.28
CA ASP A 55 0.28 -19.33 8.19
C ASP A 55 1.40 -19.25 7.15
N MET A 56 1.57 -18.11 6.47
CA MET A 56 2.62 -17.97 5.46
C MET A 56 3.87 -17.32 6.05
N ASN A 57 5.01 -17.99 5.84
CA ASN A 57 6.32 -17.37 5.87
C ASN A 57 6.34 -16.22 4.85
N PHE A 58 5.93 -15.03 5.27
CA PHE A 58 5.86 -13.87 4.38
C PHE A 58 7.24 -13.60 3.79
N GLU A 59 7.36 -13.82 2.48
CA GLU A 59 8.42 -13.24 1.66
C GLU A 59 8.16 -11.73 1.58
N GLU A 60 9.23 -10.95 1.53
CA GLU A 60 9.21 -9.49 1.56
C GLU A 60 8.36 -8.95 0.39
N PHE A 61 7.16 -8.45 0.68
CA PHE A 61 6.37 -7.67 -0.25
C PHE A 61 6.59 -6.18 0.05
N SER A 62 7.21 -5.48 -0.91
CA SER A 62 7.41 -4.04 -0.81
C SER A 62 6.41 -3.29 -1.68
N ILE A 63 5.93 -2.15 -1.17
CA ILE A 63 5.14 -1.19 -1.95
C ILE A 63 5.92 -0.64 -3.16
N ASP A 64 7.23 -0.90 -3.26
CA ASP A 64 8.04 -0.51 -4.41
C ASP A 64 7.53 -1.11 -5.73
N VAL A 65 6.78 -2.22 -5.69
CA VAL A 65 6.21 -2.84 -6.90
C VAL A 65 5.23 -1.92 -7.64
N ILE A 66 4.61 -0.97 -6.95
CA ILE A 66 3.71 0.02 -7.55
C ILE A 66 4.37 1.39 -7.78
N SER A 67 5.66 1.53 -7.47
CA SER A 67 6.36 2.83 -7.53
C SER A 67 6.40 3.45 -8.93
N ASP A 68 6.31 2.64 -9.99
CA ASP A 68 6.29 3.11 -11.37
C ASP A 68 4.92 3.71 -11.80
N LEU A 69 3.87 3.54 -11.00
CA LEU A 69 2.51 3.99 -11.31
C LEU A 69 2.32 5.48 -11.00
N LYS A 70 2.94 6.33 -11.82
CA LYS A 70 3.01 7.80 -11.58
C LYS A 70 1.67 8.52 -11.65
N THR A 71 0.68 7.94 -12.32
CA THR A 71 -0.68 8.49 -12.46
C THR A 71 -1.67 7.97 -11.41
N LEU A 72 -1.20 7.10 -10.49
CA LEU A 72 -2.08 6.42 -9.56
C LEU A 72 -2.67 7.42 -8.55
N GLU A 73 -4.01 7.47 -8.49
CA GLU A 73 -4.75 8.34 -7.59
C GLU A 73 -5.38 7.57 -6.43
N SER A 74 -5.65 6.28 -6.60
CA SER A 74 -6.32 5.46 -5.61
C SER A 74 -5.77 4.05 -5.57
N ILE A 75 -5.46 3.58 -4.35
CA ILE A 75 -5.05 2.21 -4.10
C ILE A 75 -5.90 1.54 -3.02
N VAL A 76 -6.23 0.28 -3.27
CA VAL A 76 -6.83 -0.66 -2.30
C VAL A 76 -5.93 -1.88 -2.20
N ILE A 77 -5.40 -2.15 -1.02
CA ILE A 77 -4.33 -3.15 -0.81
C ILE A 77 -4.37 -3.66 0.64
N ASP A 78 -3.88 -4.87 0.90
CA ASP A 78 -3.49 -5.26 2.26
C ASP A 78 -1.99 -5.04 2.44
N ILE A 79 -1.62 -4.28 3.48
CA ILE A 79 -0.25 -3.79 3.67
C ILE A 79 0.51 -4.73 4.63
N ILE A 80 0.87 -5.94 4.18
CA ILE A 80 1.52 -6.91 5.08
C ILE A 80 3.01 -6.58 5.19
N SER A 81 3.47 -6.32 6.41
CA SER A 81 4.87 -5.99 6.72
C SER A 81 5.79 -7.21 6.67
N ASP A 82 7.08 -6.96 6.48
CA ASP A 82 8.10 -7.96 6.75
C ASP A 82 8.18 -8.33 8.26
N ARG A 83 8.88 -9.43 8.55
CA ARG A 83 9.14 -9.90 9.93
C ARG A 83 9.96 -8.89 10.75
N PHE A 84 10.59 -7.92 10.10
CA PHE A 84 11.43 -6.91 10.72
C PHE A 84 10.66 -5.63 11.07
N GLY A 85 9.40 -5.53 10.66
CA GLY A 85 8.54 -4.41 11.00
C GLY A 85 8.93 -3.10 10.33
N GLN A 86 9.56 -3.16 9.16
CA GLN A 86 9.86 -1.94 8.41
C GLN A 86 8.58 -1.24 7.96
N SER A 87 8.62 0.09 7.98
CA SER A 87 7.48 0.91 7.56
C SER A 87 7.15 0.62 6.10
N VAL A 88 5.88 0.33 5.84
CA VAL A 88 5.41 0.08 4.47
C VAL A 88 5.30 1.37 3.65
N PHE A 89 5.45 2.54 4.27
CA PHE A 89 5.51 3.82 3.58
C PHE A 89 6.95 4.19 3.17
N GLY A 90 7.64 3.24 2.52
CA GLY A 90 9.01 3.40 2.03
C GLY A 90 9.12 4.28 0.77
N LYS A 91 10.27 4.21 0.09
CA LYS A 91 10.58 5.04 -1.09
C LYS A 91 9.54 4.89 -2.21
N GLY A 92 8.99 3.69 -2.42
CA GLY A 92 7.95 3.44 -3.40
C GLY A 92 6.69 4.25 -3.16
N PHE A 93 6.24 4.36 -1.91
CA PHE A 93 5.08 5.17 -1.56
C PHE A 93 5.32 6.66 -1.80
N MET A 94 6.52 7.16 -1.48
CA MET A 94 6.92 8.54 -1.75
C MET A 94 6.91 8.90 -3.25
N SER A 95 6.90 7.91 -4.14
CA SER A 95 6.90 8.13 -5.58
C SER A 95 5.50 8.31 -6.18
N LEU A 96 4.44 8.07 -5.40
CA LEU A 96 3.04 8.14 -5.80
C LEU A 96 2.48 9.56 -5.68
N THR A 97 3.10 10.51 -6.38
CA THR A 97 2.84 11.96 -6.19
C THR A 97 1.42 12.43 -6.51
N HIS A 98 0.63 11.62 -7.23
CA HIS A 98 -0.78 11.89 -7.54
C HIS A 98 -1.77 11.16 -6.61
N LEU A 99 -1.27 10.40 -5.62
CA LEU A 99 -2.13 9.60 -4.75
C LEU A 99 -3.04 10.49 -3.92
N LYS A 100 -4.35 10.19 -3.97
CA LYS A 100 -5.43 10.86 -3.24
C LYS A 100 -6.06 9.96 -2.19
N LYS A 101 -6.16 8.66 -2.49
CA LYS A 101 -6.88 7.69 -1.65
C LYS A 101 -6.07 6.44 -1.36
N LEU A 102 -5.93 6.13 -0.07
CA LEU A 102 -5.33 4.91 0.42
C LEU A 102 -6.36 4.11 1.24
N ASN A 103 -6.69 2.91 0.79
CA ASN A 103 -7.40 1.91 1.58
C ASN A 103 -6.47 0.73 1.83
N ALA A 104 -6.07 0.57 3.10
CA ALA A 104 -5.17 -0.48 3.53
C ALA A 104 -5.84 -1.40 4.54
N GLY A 105 -5.67 -2.71 4.38
CA GLY A 105 -6.10 -3.73 5.35
C GLY A 105 -4.94 -4.53 5.93
N ALA A 106 -5.18 -5.19 7.07
CA ALA A 106 -4.35 -6.25 7.64
C ALA A 106 -2.85 -5.91 7.63
N CYS A 107 -2.50 -4.76 8.22
CA CYS A 107 -1.22 -4.12 8.01
C CYS A 107 -0.44 -3.77 9.26
N ASN A 108 0.88 -3.62 9.15
CA ASN A 108 1.68 -3.01 10.22
C ASN A 108 2.24 -1.68 9.73
N VAL A 109 1.88 -0.59 10.41
CA VAL A 109 2.22 0.77 9.98
C VAL A 109 3.07 1.47 11.02
N THR A 110 4.10 2.15 10.52
CA THR A 110 4.90 3.12 11.25
C THR A 110 4.83 4.42 10.49
N PHE A 111 4.39 5.48 11.16
CA PHE A 111 4.33 6.80 10.58
C PHE A 111 5.43 7.69 11.17
N ASP A 112 6.24 8.28 10.32
CA ASP A 112 7.15 9.34 10.69
C ASP A 112 6.65 10.69 10.13
N ASN A 113 7.44 11.74 10.37
CA ASN A 113 7.16 13.09 9.88
C ASN A 113 7.34 13.23 8.36
N ALA A 114 8.00 12.29 7.69
CA ALA A 114 8.29 12.32 6.26
C ALA A 114 7.36 11.42 5.43
N THR A 115 6.57 10.55 6.07
CA THR A 115 5.75 9.50 5.44
C THR A 115 4.87 10.04 4.32
N PHE A 116 4.28 11.23 4.53
CA PHE A 116 3.38 11.83 3.56
C PHE A 116 4.00 12.97 2.74
N ILE A 117 5.28 13.31 2.92
CA ILE A 117 5.86 14.55 2.35
C ILE A 117 5.67 14.66 0.82
N ASN A 118 5.77 13.53 0.12
CA ASN A 118 5.70 13.46 -1.34
C ASN A 118 4.34 12.97 -1.90
N VAL A 119 3.31 12.86 -1.06
CA VAL A 119 1.92 12.56 -1.48
C VAL A 119 0.99 13.73 -1.13
N PRO A 120 1.18 14.91 -1.74
CA PRO A 120 0.55 16.15 -1.29
C PRO A 120 -0.97 16.17 -1.44
N TYR A 121 -1.51 15.34 -2.33
CA TYR A 121 -2.95 15.25 -2.61
C TYR A 121 -3.67 14.16 -1.81
N LEU A 122 -2.95 13.41 -0.96
CA LEU A 122 -3.54 12.36 -0.14
C LEU A 122 -4.43 12.98 0.94
N ASP A 123 -5.75 12.80 0.79
CA ASP A 123 -6.77 13.36 1.67
C ASP A 123 -7.72 12.29 2.24
N TRP A 124 -7.62 11.06 1.75
CA TRP A 124 -8.48 9.96 2.17
C TRP A 124 -7.64 8.75 2.60
N ILE A 125 -7.71 8.40 3.88
CA ILE A 125 -7.03 7.22 4.44
C ILE A 125 -8.03 6.35 5.22
N SER A 126 -8.06 5.06 4.88
CA SER A 126 -8.70 4.02 5.69
C SER A 126 -7.70 2.93 5.97
N LEU A 127 -7.42 2.70 7.25
CA LEU A 127 -6.62 1.58 7.75
C LEU A 127 -7.55 0.64 8.52
N GLN A 128 -7.68 -0.60 8.04
CA GLN A 128 -8.57 -1.61 8.61
C GLN A 128 -7.76 -2.77 9.17
N ASN A 129 -7.98 -3.14 10.43
CA ASN A 129 -7.29 -4.26 11.08
C ASN A 129 -5.77 -4.15 10.99
N CYS A 130 -5.24 -2.93 11.17
CA CYS A 130 -3.81 -2.69 11.13
C CYS A 130 -3.22 -2.54 12.52
N THR A 131 -1.97 -2.93 12.72
CA THR A 131 -1.21 -2.61 13.93
C THR A 131 -0.44 -1.33 13.71
N MET A 132 -0.72 -0.30 14.50
CA MET A 132 0.10 0.91 14.52
C MET A 132 1.24 0.69 15.50
N LYS A 133 2.47 0.58 14.98
CA LYS A 133 3.67 0.33 15.79
C LYS A 133 4.20 1.62 16.42
N SER A 134 4.25 2.69 15.64
CA SER A 134 4.58 4.02 16.13
C SER A 134 4.07 5.10 15.18
N TYR A 135 3.88 6.30 15.72
CA TYR A 135 3.60 7.50 14.94
C TYR A 135 4.29 8.70 15.57
N HIS A 136 4.73 9.65 14.75
CA HIS A 136 5.21 10.94 15.23
C HIS A 136 4.04 11.93 15.34
N GLY A 137 3.94 12.71 16.42
CA GLY A 137 2.82 13.66 16.62
C GLY A 137 2.68 14.72 15.50
N GLY A 138 3.72 14.90 14.68
CA GLY A 138 3.73 15.76 13.51
C GLY A 138 3.23 15.12 12.21
N THR A 139 3.08 13.80 12.13
CA THR A 139 2.76 13.06 10.89
C THR A 139 1.51 13.60 10.18
N PHE A 140 0.45 13.85 10.94
CA PHE A 140 -0.82 14.32 10.42
C PHE A 140 -0.98 15.85 10.55
N LYS A 141 0.02 16.53 11.13
CA LYS A 141 -0.01 17.98 11.34
C LYS A 141 0.09 18.67 9.98
N HIS A 142 -0.74 19.69 9.75
CA HIS A 142 -0.82 20.43 8.47
C HIS A 142 -1.38 19.63 7.28
N ARG A 143 -2.09 18.54 7.54
CA ARG A 143 -2.87 17.84 6.51
C ARG A 143 -4.36 18.09 6.68
N ASN A 144 -5.06 18.21 5.55
CA ASN A 144 -6.50 18.37 5.51
C ASN A 144 -7.13 17.10 4.95
N PHE A 145 -7.26 16.08 5.79
CA PHE A 145 -7.90 14.83 5.40
C PHE A 145 -9.42 15.03 5.34
N THR A 146 -10.01 14.67 4.21
CA THR A 146 -11.47 14.57 4.06
C THR A 146 -12.00 13.31 4.75
N PHE A 147 -11.16 12.29 4.92
CA PHE A 147 -11.49 11.08 5.65
C PHE A 147 -10.24 10.44 6.27
N LEU A 148 -10.35 10.07 7.54
CA LEU A 148 -9.32 9.35 8.27
C LEU A 148 -9.98 8.30 9.17
N SER A 149 -9.72 7.02 8.91
CA SER A 149 -10.25 5.90 9.70
C SER A 149 -9.15 4.93 10.11
N PHE A 150 -9.20 4.51 11.38
CA PHE A 150 -8.31 3.56 12.04
C PHE A 150 -9.12 2.40 12.64
N GLU A 151 -9.99 1.80 11.84
CA GLU A 151 -10.89 0.75 12.28
C GLU A 151 -10.13 -0.54 12.62
N GLY A 152 -10.38 -1.10 13.81
CA GLY A 152 -9.70 -2.31 14.25
C GLY A 152 -8.19 -2.14 14.45
N VAL A 153 -7.71 -0.90 14.64
CA VAL A 153 -6.27 -0.67 14.81
C VAL A 153 -5.81 -1.05 16.21
N MET A 154 -4.86 -1.98 16.30
CA MET A 154 -4.22 -2.35 17.57
C MET A 154 -2.99 -1.47 17.81
N HIS A 155 -2.92 -0.83 18.98
CA HIS A 155 -1.81 0.04 19.37
C HIS A 155 -0.89 -0.71 20.34
N HIS A 156 0.32 -1.08 19.89
CA HIS A 156 1.36 -1.52 20.80
C HIS A 156 2.18 -0.31 21.23
N SER A 157 1.81 0.31 22.35
CA SER A 157 2.67 1.31 22.99
C SER A 157 3.92 0.60 23.51
N ILE A 158 5.03 0.74 22.81
CA ILE A 158 6.34 0.61 23.46
C ILE A 158 6.48 1.90 24.27
N LYS A 159 6.34 1.77 25.59
CA LYS A 159 6.71 2.84 26.52
C LYS A 159 8.23 2.95 26.44
N ASP A 160 8.71 4.08 25.96
CA ASP A 160 10.02 4.58 26.36
C ASP A 160 9.88 5.27 27.73
#